data_AF-A0A359FYS8-F1
#
_entry.id   AF-A0A359FYS8-F1
#
_cell.length_a   1.000
_cell.length_b   1.000
_cell.length_c   1.000
_cell.angle_alpha   90.00
_cell.angle_beta   90.00
_cell.angle_gamma   90.00
#
_symmetry.space_group_name_H-M   'P 1'
#
loop_
_entity.id
_entity.type
_entity.pdbx_description
1 polymer ?
#
loop_
_entity_poly.entity_id
_entity_poly.type
_entity_poly.pdbx_seq_one_letter_code
_entity_poly.pdbx_strand_id
1 'polypeptide(L)'
;MHVGGDHNAPYEIALPKAREMGIILIRGGEITRSMPPGHLNAIFLSDVNALDTETPYQAIEAAIAQNAFVMWNHPGWRAQQPDTCRWWPEHEELYRKGWIHGVEVFNEKEWYPVVLDWCKEKNLTVIANSDIHDINAHYYDIVNQHRPMTLVFSRDRSEAGLREAMFDKRTLAYFDNKLAGREDLLKAVFEASLSLRHIYTNKDKKYRTFDVLNLSDISYVVEMEDGSSVTFPANATRQLRLPLEQTKLKLKVINLVHASDACLNTELVLP
;
A
#
# COMPACT_ATOMS: atom_id res chain seq x y z
N MET A 1 12.49 -12.84 -20.71
CA MET A 1 13.88 -12.42 -21.02
C MET A 1 14.77 -13.01 -19.94
N HIS A 2 15.73 -13.87 -20.27
CA HIS A 2 16.67 -14.40 -19.28
C HIS A 2 17.86 -13.45 -19.20
N VAL A 3 18.12 -12.89 -18.02
CA VAL A 3 19.32 -12.10 -17.75
C VAL A 3 20.44 -13.09 -17.44
N GLY A 4 21.50 -13.11 -18.25
CA GLY A 4 22.66 -13.97 -17.96
C GLY A 4 23.42 -13.48 -16.72
N GLY A 5 23.99 -14.40 -15.96
CA GLY A 5 24.72 -14.11 -14.71
C GLY A 5 24.16 -14.91 -13.53
N ASP A 6 24.51 -14.47 -12.32
CA ASP A 6 23.98 -15.03 -11.07
C ASP A 6 22.72 -14.27 -10.60
N HIS A 7 22.23 -14.53 -9.39
CA HIS A 7 21.02 -13.90 -8.87
C HIS A 7 21.18 -12.39 -8.55
N ASN A 8 22.40 -11.86 -8.53
CA ASN A 8 22.65 -10.43 -8.37
C ASN A 8 22.65 -9.66 -9.71
N ALA A 9 22.87 -10.36 -10.83
CA ALA A 9 23.04 -9.74 -12.14
C ALA A 9 21.92 -8.75 -12.54
N PRO A 10 20.61 -9.02 -12.32
CA PRO A 10 19.55 -8.06 -12.66
C PRO A 10 19.69 -6.72 -11.93
N TYR A 11 20.07 -6.74 -10.65
CA TYR A 11 20.32 -5.52 -9.87
C TYR A 11 21.52 -4.75 -10.41
N GLU A 12 22.62 -5.44 -10.70
CA GLU A 12 23.86 -4.82 -11.17
C GLU A 12 23.70 -4.16 -12.54
N ILE A 13 22.94 -4.81 -13.44
CA ILE A 13 22.62 -4.27 -14.76
C ILE A 13 21.74 -3.01 -14.66
N ALA A 14 20.75 -3.01 -13.76
CA ALA A 14 19.81 -1.90 -13.62
C ALA A 14 20.38 -0.70 -12.83
N LEU A 15 21.34 -0.93 -11.92
CA LEU A 15 21.84 0.08 -10.98
C LEU A 15 22.39 1.35 -11.64
N PRO A 16 23.22 1.31 -12.71
CA PRO A 16 23.69 2.53 -13.37
C PRO A 16 22.54 3.38 -13.91
N LYS A 17 21.53 2.74 -14.53
CA LYS A 17 20.38 3.45 -15.08
C LYS A 17 19.47 4.01 -13.99
N ALA A 18 19.25 3.25 -12.91
CA ALA A 18 18.51 3.73 -11.75
C ALA A 18 19.16 5.00 -11.16
N ARG A 19 20.50 5.01 -11.02
CA ARG A 19 21.26 6.19 -10.56
C ARG A 19 21.11 7.38 -11.50
N GLU A 20 21.22 7.17 -12.81
CA GLU A 20 21.02 8.21 -13.83
C GLU A 20 19.61 8.83 -13.73
N MET A 21 18.59 8.00 -13.47
CA MET A 21 17.19 8.42 -13.32
C MET A 21 16.85 8.93 -11.91
N GLY A 22 17.80 8.91 -10.98
CA GLY A 22 17.57 9.26 -9.58
C GLY A 22 16.64 8.30 -8.84
N ILE A 23 16.45 7.07 -9.31
CA ILE A 23 15.63 6.02 -8.68
C ILE A 23 16.44 5.32 -7.58
N ILE A 24 15.85 5.15 -6.40
CA ILE A 24 16.39 4.29 -5.35
C ILE A 24 16.09 2.83 -5.73
N LEU A 25 17.11 2.12 -6.22
CA LEU A 25 16.99 0.71 -6.57
C LEU A 25 17.37 -0.17 -5.38
N ILE A 26 16.40 -0.95 -4.88
CA ILE A 26 16.61 -1.87 -3.76
C ILE A 26 16.96 -3.25 -4.30
N ARG A 27 18.05 -3.83 -3.80
CA ARG A 27 18.41 -5.23 -4.10
C ARG A 27 17.45 -6.16 -3.35
N GLY A 28 16.92 -7.15 -4.06
CA GLY A 28 15.99 -8.12 -3.51
C GLY A 28 15.90 -9.38 -4.37
N GLY A 29 15.30 -10.41 -3.81
CA GLY A 29 14.99 -11.66 -4.48
C GLY A 29 13.70 -12.27 -3.95
N GLU A 30 13.04 -13.05 -4.79
CA GLU A 30 11.86 -13.82 -4.42
C GLU A 30 12.28 -15.25 -4.05
N ILE A 31 11.91 -15.68 -2.85
CA ILE A 31 12.01 -17.05 -2.38
C ILE A 31 10.75 -17.77 -2.86
N THR A 32 10.84 -18.41 -4.02
CA THR A 32 9.71 -19.11 -4.66
C THR A 32 9.67 -20.57 -4.25
N ARG A 33 8.66 -20.96 -3.46
CA ARG A 33 8.46 -22.33 -2.96
C ARG A 33 6.97 -22.72 -2.99
N SER A 34 6.69 -24.02 -2.87
CA SER A 34 5.32 -24.50 -2.71
C SER A 34 4.67 -23.92 -1.44
N MET A 35 3.34 -23.75 -1.47
CA MET A 35 2.58 -23.40 -0.27
C MET A 35 2.49 -24.63 0.66
N PRO A 36 2.80 -24.51 1.97
CA PRO A 36 3.41 -23.36 2.68
C PRO A 36 4.96 -23.38 2.70
N PRO A 37 5.65 -22.22 2.87
CA PRO A 37 5.10 -20.89 3.12
C PRO A 37 4.77 -20.11 1.82
N GLY A 38 4.85 -20.75 0.66
CA GLY A 38 4.59 -20.08 -0.62
C GLY A 38 5.76 -19.17 -1.03
N HIS A 39 5.43 -17.98 -1.52
CA HIS A 39 6.44 -17.04 -2.04
C HIS A 39 6.68 -15.88 -1.08
N LEU A 40 7.94 -15.50 -0.90
CA LEU A 40 8.32 -14.37 -0.06
C LEU A 40 9.37 -13.52 -0.75
N ASN A 41 9.19 -12.21 -0.77
CA ASN A 41 10.25 -11.30 -1.16
C ASN A 41 11.13 -10.95 0.03
N ALA A 42 12.44 -11.05 -0.18
CA ALA A 42 13.45 -10.46 0.69
C ALA A 42 14.09 -9.27 -0.03
N ILE A 43 13.99 -8.08 0.56
CA ILE A 43 14.56 -6.84 0.01
C ILE A 43 15.54 -6.20 1.00
N PHE A 44 16.36 -5.26 0.52
CA PHE A 44 17.55 -4.73 1.21
C PHE A 44 18.65 -5.78 1.42
N LEU A 45 18.76 -6.72 0.48
CA LEU A 45 19.81 -7.73 0.49
C LEU A 45 21.16 -7.13 0.10
N SER A 46 22.22 -7.72 0.63
CA SER A 46 23.59 -7.51 0.15
C SER A 46 24.00 -8.54 -0.90
N ASP A 47 23.43 -9.73 -0.87
CA ASP A 47 23.70 -10.82 -1.80
C ASP A 47 22.44 -11.68 -2.00
N VAL A 48 21.95 -11.74 -3.23
CA VAL A 48 20.75 -12.53 -3.59
C VAL A 48 21.09 -14.02 -3.75
N ASN A 49 22.34 -14.37 -4.08
CA ASN A 49 22.74 -15.77 -4.26
C ASN A 49 22.58 -16.58 -2.96
N ALA A 50 22.70 -15.92 -1.80
CA ALA A 50 22.51 -16.56 -0.50
C ALA A 50 21.09 -17.12 -0.27
N LEU A 51 20.11 -16.74 -1.09
CA LEU A 51 18.75 -17.27 -1.03
C LEU A 51 18.60 -18.62 -1.76
N ASP A 52 19.57 -19.01 -2.59
CA ASP A 52 19.56 -20.29 -3.30
C ASP A 52 19.95 -21.44 -2.35
N THR A 53 18.99 -21.87 -1.55
CA THR A 53 19.15 -22.92 -0.55
C THR A 53 18.12 -24.03 -0.73
N GLU A 54 18.38 -25.21 -0.18
CA GLU A 54 17.52 -26.38 -0.33
C GLU A 54 16.10 -26.15 0.23
N THR A 55 15.97 -25.49 1.38
CA THR A 55 14.67 -25.31 2.05
C THR A 55 14.23 -23.84 2.12
N PRO A 56 12.90 -23.54 2.17
CA PRO A 56 12.41 -22.18 2.41
C PRO A 56 12.96 -21.55 3.69
N TYR A 57 13.06 -22.32 4.77
CA TYR A 57 13.52 -21.82 6.07
C TYR A 57 14.97 -21.36 6.03
N GLN A 58 15.85 -22.10 5.35
CA GLN A 58 17.25 -21.68 5.14
C GLN A 58 17.33 -20.40 4.30
N ALA A 59 16.53 -20.27 3.25
CA ALA A 59 16.52 -19.07 2.42
C ALA A 59 16.05 -17.84 3.20
N ILE A 60 14.98 -17.98 4.00
CA ILE A 60 14.48 -16.90 4.86
C ILE A 60 15.52 -16.57 5.94
N GLU A 61 16.13 -17.57 6.58
CA GLU A 61 17.21 -17.35 7.56
C GLU A 61 18.40 -16.60 6.96
N ALA A 62 18.81 -16.95 5.73
CA ALA A 62 19.86 -16.24 5.01
C ALA A 62 19.47 -14.78 4.70
N ALA A 63 18.21 -14.51 4.37
CA ALA A 63 17.69 -13.15 4.23
C ALA A 63 17.74 -12.38 5.56
N ILE A 64 17.31 -13.00 6.65
CA ILE A 64 17.32 -12.40 7.99
C ILE A 64 18.76 -12.12 8.47
N ALA A 65 19.71 -12.99 8.17
CA ALA A 65 21.14 -12.76 8.47
C ALA A 65 21.70 -11.51 7.76
N GLN A 66 21.10 -11.12 6.63
CA GLN A 66 21.42 -9.88 5.91
C GLN A 66 20.60 -8.68 6.40
N ASN A 67 19.79 -8.86 7.45
CA ASN A 67 18.83 -7.88 7.95
C ASN A 67 17.81 -7.42 6.89
N ALA A 68 17.45 -8.31 5.97
CA ALA A 68 16.49 -8.02 4.91
C ALA A 68 15.09 -7.75 5.48
N PHE A 69 14.32 -6.95 4.76
CA PHE A 69 12.88 -6.87 4.97
C PHE A 69 12.21 -7.99 4.17
N VAL A 70 11.68 -8.98 4.89
CA VAL A 70 10.96 -10.12 4.33
C VAL A 70 9.45 -9.86 4.35
N MET A 71 8.80 -10.01 3.20
CA MET A 71 7.34 -9.90 3.05
C MET A 71 6.75 -11.17 2.43
N TRP A 72 5.55 -11.56 2.86
CA TRP A 72 4.80 -12.65 2.24
C TRP A 72 4.04 -12.15 1.01
N ASN A 73 4.31 -12.74 -0.15
CA ASN A 73 3.75 -12.36 -1.43
C ASN A 73 2.38 -13.02 -1.65
N HIS A 74 1.49 -12.29 -2.32
CA HIS A 74 0.22 -12.75 -2.90
C HIS A 74 -0.45 -13.89 -2.10
N PRO A 75 -0.80 -13.66 -0.83
CA PRO A 75 -1.14 -14.74 0.10
C PRO A 75 -2.37 -15.54 -0.34
N GLY A 76 -3.29 -14.92 -1.08
CA GLY A 76 -4.48 -15.57 -1.61
C GLY A 76 -4.35 -16.04 -3.06
N TRP A 77 -3.14 -16.10 -3.63
CA TRP A 77 -2.94 -16.49 -5.03
C TRP A 77 -3.55 -17.86 -5.30
N ARG A 78 -4.51 -17.90 -6.23
CA ARG A 78 -5.37 -19.08 -6.44
C ARG A 78 -4.61 -20.34 -6.84
N ALA A 79 -3.43 -20.20 -7.46
CA ALA A 79 -2.61 -21.35 -7.82
C ALA A 79 -2.05 -22.09 -6.57
N GLN A 80 -1.89 -21.38 -5.45
CA GLN A 80 -1.41 -21.93 -4.19
C GLN A 80 -2.53 -22.16 -3.17
N GLN A 81 -3.53 -21.28 -3.15
CA GLN A 81 -4.68 -21.34 -2.24
C GLN A 81 -5.99 -21.16 -3.04
N PRO A 82 -6.49 -22.20 -3.74
CA PRO A 82 -7.59 -22.06 -4.71
C PRO A 82 -8.92 -21.66 -4.07
N ASP A 83 -9.16 -22.05 -2.82
CA ASP A 83 -10.46 -21.86 -2.17
C ASP A 83 -10.50 -20.66 -1.22
N THR A 84 -9.46 -20.46 -0.40
CA THR A 84 -9.47 -19.48 0.69
C THR A 84 -8.05 -19.05 1.01
N CYS A 85 -7.84 -17.74 1.16
CA CYS A 85 -6.60 -17.17 1.68
C CYS A 85 -6.46 -17.48 3.17
N ARG A 86 -5.56 -18.40 3.54
CA ARG A 86 -5.36 -18.86 4.92
C ARG A 86 -3.99 -18.47 5.47
N TRP A 87 -3.96 -18.20 6.77
CA TRP A 87 -2.73 -18.12 7.56
C TRP A 87 -2.36 -19.50 8.09
N TRP A 88 -1.28 -20.09 7.57
CA TRP A 88 -0.86 -21.47 7.92
C TRP A 88 0.01 -21.53 9.18
N PRO A 89 0.16 -22.70 9.82
CA PRO A 89 1.09 -22.88 10.94
C PRO A 89 2.52 -22.43 10.65
N GLU A 90 3.01 -22.62 9.42
CA GLU A 90 4.35 -22.19 8.98
C GLU A 90 4.46 -20.65 8.95
N HIS A 91 3.42 -19.94 8.50
CA HIS A 91 3.39 -18.47 8.55
C HIS A 91 3.35 -17.98 10.00
N GLU A 92 2.62 -18.68 10.88
CA GLU A 92 2.60 -18.38 12.32
C GLU A 92 3.97 -18.59 12.96
N GLU A 93 4.71 -19.65 12.58
CA GLU A 93 6.08 -19.88 13.05
C GLU A 93 7.02 -18.77 12.59
N LEU A 94 7.02 -18.44 11.29
CA LEU A 94 7.85 -17.39 10.72
C LEU A 94 7.54 -16.02 11.34
N TYR A 95 6.27 -15.70 11.55
CA TYR A 95 5.84 -14.49 12.25
C TYR A 95 6.35 -14.45 13.70
N ARG A 96 6.21 -15.54 14.47
CA ARG A 96 6.69 -15.60 15.86
C ARG A 96 8.20 -15.46 15.98
N LYS A 97 8.95 -15.90 14.97
CA LYS A 97 10.40 -15.68 14.87
C LYS A 97 10.77 -14.23 14.53
N GLY A 98 9.79 -13.40 14.15
CA GLY A 98 10.03 -12.06 13.62
C GLY A 98 10.60 -12.08 12.21
N TRP A 99 10.37 -13.15 11.44
CA TRP A 99 10.94 -13.34 10.10
C TRP A 99 10.01 -12.88 8.98
N ILE A 100 8.76 -12.52 9.28
CA ILE A 100 7.83 -11.85 8.35
C ILE A 100 7.58 -10.44 8.89
N HIS A 101 7.85 -9.44 8.06
CA HIS A 101 7.73 -8.02 8.42
C HIS A 101 6.55 -7.32 7.74
N GLY A 102 6.07 -7.88 6.64
CA GLY A 102 4.93 -7.37 5.88
C GLY A 102 4.23 -8.45 5.07
N VAL A 103 3.05 -8.13 4.58
CA VAL A 103 2.23 -9.03 3.76
C VAL A 103 1.58 -8.21 2.65
N GLU A 104 1.53 -8.77 1.46
CA GLU A 104 0.85 -8.15 0.33
C GLU A 104 -0.67 -8.25 0.51
N VAL A 105 -1.31 -7.08 0.60
CA VAL A 105 -2.78 -6.97 0.60
C VAL A 105 -3.33 -6.94 -0.83
N PHE A 106 -2.50 -6.53 -1.79
CA PHE A 106 -2.81 -6.54 -3.21
C PHE A 106 -1.55 -6.89 -4.01
N ASN A 107 -1.68 -7.79 -4.98
CA ASN A 107 -0.60 -8.16 -5.88
C ASN A 107 -1.15 -8.25 -7.30
N GLU A 108 -0.40 -7.71 -8.27
CA GLU A 108 -0.73 -7.75 -9.70
C GLU A 108 -2.12 -7.15 -10.01
N LYS A 109 -3.19 -7.94 -9.87
CA LYS A 109 -4.61 -7.59 -10.03
C LYS A 109 -5.52 -8.23 -8.96
N GLU A 110 -4.96 -8.92 -7.97
CA GLU A 110 -5.68 -9.68 -6.94
C GLU A 110 -5.71 -8.92 -5.60
N TRP A 111 -6.89 -8.90 -4.97
CA TRP A 111 -7.17 -8.21 -3.72
C TRP A 111 -7.42 -9.21 -2.58
N TYR A 112 -6.71 -9.05 -1.46
CA TYR A 112 -6.75 -9.96 -0.31
C TYR A 112 -7.16 -9.22 0.98
N PRO A 113 -8.44 -8.88 1.17
CA PRO A 113 -8.89 -8.00 2.27
C PRO A 113 -8.56 -8.53 3.67
N VAL A 114 -8.59 -9.85 3.87
CA VAL A 114 -8.24 -10.50 5.16
C VAL A 114 -6.81 -10.17 5.64
N VAL A 115 -5.91 -9.79 4.72
CA VAL A 115 -4.54 -9.38 5.05
C VAL A 115 -4.52 -8.12 5.89
N LEU A 116 -5.48 -7.20 5.73
CA LEU A 116 -5.56 -6.01 6.58
C LEU A 116 -5.79 -6.39 8.05
N ASP A 117 -6.63 -7.39 8.30
CA ASP A 117 -6.92 -7.87 9.65
C ASP A 117 -5.68 -8.53 10.24
N TRP A 118 -4.98 -9.37 9.47
CA TRP A 118 -3.72 -9.96 9.91
C TRP A 118 -2.66 -8.91 10.21
N CYS A 119 -2.48 -7.92 9.34
CA CYS A 119 -1.50 -6.85 9.57
C CYS A 119 -1.84 -6.01 10.80
N LYS A 120 -3.13 -5.77 11.07
CA LYS A 120 -3.58 -5.08 12.27
C LYS A 120 -3.35 -5.92 13.54
N GLU A 121 -3.73 -7.18 13.53
CA GLU A 121 -3.61 -8.09 14.69
C GLU A 121 -2.15 -8.44 15.02
N LYS A 122 -1.33 -8.63 13.98
CA LYS A 122 0.07 -9.08 14.08
C LYS A 122 1.07 -7.94 13.97
N ASN A 123 0.62 -6.69 13.87
CA ASN A 123 1.47 -5.51 13.71
C ASN A 123 2.47 -5.67 12.54
N LEU A 124 1.98 -6.07 11.37
CA LEU A 124 2.76 -6.25 10.15
C LEU A 124 2.56 -5.08 9.19
N THR A 125 3.53 -4.89 8.30
CA THR A 125 3.50 -3.85 7.27
C THR A 125 2.57 -4.24 6.14
N VAL A 126 1.68 -3.33 5.74
CA VAL A 126 0.77 -3.55 4.59
C VAL A 126 1.47 -3.13 3.30
N ILE A 127 1.54 -4.03 2.33
CA ILE A 127 2.26 -3.84 1.07
C ILE A 127 1.34 -4.10 -0.12
N ALA A 128 1.56 -3.40 -1.23
CA ALA A 128 1.06 -3.79 -2.54
C ALA A 128 2.13 -3.63 -3.61
N ASN A 129 2.24 -4.63 -4.48
CA ASN A 129 3.23 -4.66 -5.56
C ASN A 129 2.60 -5.10 -6.88
N SER A 130 3.29 -4.80 -7.98
CA SER A 130 2.82 -5.09 -9.33
C SER A 130 3.10 -6.49 -9.82
N ASP A 131 4.11 -7.15 -9.24
CA ASP A 131 4.59 -8.48 -9.68
C ASP A 131 4.72 -8.57 -11.21
N ILE A 132 5.33 -7.54 -11.78
CA ILE A 132 5.19 -7.25 -13.21
C ILE A 132 6.12 -8.16 -14.01
N HIS A 133 5.54 -8.98 -14.88
CA HIS A 133 6.27 -9.88 -15.78
C HIS A 133 6.27 -9.41 -17.25
N ASP A 134 5.43 -8.41 -17.58
CA ASP A 134 5.29 -7.83 -18.92
C ASP A 134 5.67 -6.34 -18.92
N ILE A 135 5.63 -5.68 -20.08
CA ILE A 135 5.82 -4.23 -20.18
C ILE A 135 4.65 -3.54 -19.47
N ASN A 136 4.96 -2.71 -18.47
CA ASN A 136 3.97 -2.04 -17.62
C ASN A 136 2.86 -1.32 -18.42
N ALA A 137 3.22 -0.64 -19.51
CA ALA A 137 2.28 0.10 -20.36
C ALA A 137 1.33 -0.80 -21.19
N HIS A 138 1.66 -2.08 -21.37
CA HIS A 138 0.78 -3.07 -22.00
C HIS A 138 -0.11 -3.78 -20.97
N TYR A 139 0.36 -3.85 -19.73
CA TYR A 139 -0.27 -4.64 -18.68
C TYR A 139 -1.31 -3.88 -17.86
N TYR A 140 -1.05 -2.58 -17.61
CA TYR A 140 -1.91 -1.67 -16.88
C TYR A 140 -2.40 -0.53 -17.78
N ASP A 141 -3.64 -0.09 -17.56
CA ASP A 141 -4.13 1.17 -18.14
C ASP A 141 -3.45 2.33 -17.39
N ILE A 142 -2.27 2.73 -17.85
CA ILE A 142 -1.50 3.83 -17.25
C ILE A 142 -2.09 5.22 -17.54
N VAL A 143 -3.18 5.32 -18.30
CA VAL A 143 -3.86 6.59 -18.60
C VAL A 143 -4.95 6.86 -17.58
N ASN A 144 -5.79 5.85 -17.29
CA ASN A 144 -6.93 6.00 -16.36
C ASN A 144 -6.71 5.32 -15.01
N GLN A 145 -5.69 4.48 -14.89
CA GLN A 145 -5.31 3.76 -13.67
C GLN A 145 -3.81 3.88 -13.43
N HIS A 146 -3.30 3.09 -12.49
CA HIS A 146 -1.88 2.98 -12.18
C HIS A 146 -1.56 1.54 -11.81
N ARG A 147 -0.28 1.17 -11.92
CA ARG A 147 0.21 -0.08 -11.32
C ARG A 147 -0.01 -0.05 -9.81
N PRO A 148 -0.30 -1.19 -9.15
CA PRO A 148 -0.30 -1.24 -7.71
C PRO A 148 1.09 -0.88 -7.17
N MET A 149 1.10 -0.19 -6.05
CA MET A 149 2.32 0.28 -5.41
C MET A 149 2.13 0.43 -3.91
N THR A 150 3.24 0.64 -3.20
CA THR A 150 3.23 0.98 -1.79
C THR A 150 3.72 2.40 -1.60
N LEU A 151 2.90 3.24 -0.98
CA LEU A 151 3.31 4.56 -0.51
C LEU A 151 4.06 4.37 0.80
N VAL A 152 5.32 4.78 0.85
CA VAL A 152 6.17 4.69 2.05
C VAL A 152 6.43 6.09 2.60
N PHE A 153 6.01 6.34 3.83
CA PHE A 153 6.15 7.65 4.46
C PHE A 153 7.54 7.77 5.08
N SER A 154 8.58 7.93 4.29
CA SER A 154 9.95 8.09 4.80
C SER A 154 10.22 9.49 5.37
N ARG A 155 11.20 9.61 6.27
CA ARG A 155 11.68 10.93 6.78
C ARG A 155 12.53 11.67 5.75
N ASP A 156 13.16 10.93 4.84
CA ASP A 156 14.00 11.46 3.77
C ASP A 156 14.01 10.52 2.56
N ARG A 157 14.51 11.01 1.42
CA ARG A 157 14.60 10.27 0.18
C ARG A 157 15.91 9.48 0.07
N SER A 158 16.10 8.49 0.94
CA SER A 158 17.23 7.55 0.91
C SER A 158 16.77 6.10 1.08
N GLU A 159 17.65 5.17 0.72
CA GLU A 159 17.46 3.73 0.99
C GLU A 159 17.30 3.46 2.50
N ALA A 160 18.07 4.15 3.35
CA ALA A 160 18.00 3.99 4.80
C ALA A 160 16.66 4.50 5.36
N GLY A 161 16.20 5.66 4.91
CA GLY A 161 14.89 6.20 5.29
C GLY A 161 13.73 5.31 4.82
N LEU A 162 13.82 4.79 3.58
CA LEU A 162 12.86 3.83 3.05
C LEU A 162 12.80 2.58 3.93
N ARG A 163 13.96 1.99 4.23
CA ARG A 163 14.07 0.79 5.06
C ARG A 163 13.49 1.01 6.44
N GLU A 164 13.88 2.07 7.13
CA GLU A 164 13.36 2.40 8.46
C GLU A 164 11.84 2.56 8.44
N ALA A 165 11.29 3.27 7.46
CA ALA A 165 9.84 3.47 7.34
C ALA A 165 9.07 2.16 7.09
N MET A 166 9.62 1.27 6.27
CA MET A 166 9.04 -0.05 6.04
C MET A 166 9.06 -0.89 7.32
N PHE A 167 10.20 -0.97 8.02
CA PHE A 167 10.28 -1.68 9.30
C PHE A 167 9.38 -1.05 10.37
N ASP A 168 9.15 0.26 10.35
CA ASP A 168 8.23 0.98 11.24
C ASP A 168 6.77 0.93 10.77
N LYS A 169 6.46 0.14 9.73
CA LYS A 169 5.11 -0.09 9.19
C LYS A 169 4.43 1.20 8.74
N ARG A 170 5.20 2.19 8.29
CA ARG A 170 4.71 3.49 7.81
C ARG A 170 4.45 3.40 6.31
N THR A 171 3.49 2.56 5.95
CA THR A 171 3.12 2.27 4.56
C THR A 171 1.62 2.29 4.35
N LEU A 172 1.21 2.63 3.13
CA LEU A 172 -0.14 2.39 2.62
C LEU A 172 -0.03 1.72 1.24
N ALA A 173 -0.75 0.62 1.03
CA ALA A 173 -0.92 0.02 -0.28
C ALA A 173 -1.83 0.90 -1.13
N TYR A 174 -1.48 1.13 -2.40
CA TYR A 174 -2.26 1.91 -3.36
C TYR A 174 -2.53 1.11 -4.64
N PHE A 175 -3.80 0.84 -4.92
CA PHE A 175 -4.25 0.02 -6.06
C PHE A 175 -5.74 0.29 -6.34
N ASP A 176 -6.20 0.20 -7.59
CA ASP A 176 -7.63 0.29 -7.95
C ASP A 176 -8.41 1.42 -7.23
N ASN A 177 -7.79 2.62 -7.23
CA ASN A 177 -8.26 3.81 -6.52
C ASN A 177 -8.54 3.60 -5.01
N LYS A 178 -7.87 2.65 -4.34
CA LYS A 178 -7.96 2.38 -2.91
C LYS A 178 -6.61 2.62 -2.25
N LEU A 179 -6.61 3.29 -1.10
CA LEU A 179 -5.50 3.16 -0.16
C LEU A 179 -5.88 2.16 0.92
N ALA A 180 -4.96 1.28 1.26
CA ALA A 180 -5.18 0.27 2.29
C ALA A 180 -4.04 0.23 3.30
N GLY A 181 -4.37 0.20 4.59
CA GLY A 181 -3.37 0.12 5.66
C GLY A 181 -3.86 0.70 6.98
N ARG A 182 -2.93 1.23 7.79
CA ARG A 182 -3.27 1.74 9.13
C ARG A 182 -4.17 2.95 9.07
N GLU A 183 -5.18 2.97 9.93
CA GLU A 183 -6.20 4.02 10.00
C GLU A 183 -5.63 5.42 10.26
N ASP A 184 -4.62 5.52 11.12
CA ASP A 184 -3.95 6.78 11.44
C ASP A 184 -3.25 7.40 10.22
N LEU A 185 -2.58 6.57 9.42
CA LEU A 185 -1.94 7.01 8.17
C LEU A 185 -2.97 7.38 7.10
N LEU A 186 -4.04 6.60 6.95
CA LEU A 186 -5.13 6.90 6.01
C LEU A 186 -5.76 8.26 6.33
N LYS A 187 -6.04 8.51 7.61
CA LYS A 187 -6.57 9.79 8.08
C LYS A 187 -5.61 10.94 7.79
N ALA A 188 -4.33 10.78 8.13
CA ALA A 188 -3.33 11.81 7.89
C ALA A 188 -3.19 12.16 6.40
N VAL A 189 -3.18 11.17 5.51
CA VAL A 189 -3.14 11.40 4.06
C VAL A 189 -4.40 12.10 3.57
N PHE A 190 -5.58 11.64 3.99
CA PHE A 190 -6.85 12.25 3.61
C PHE A 190 -6.92 13.73 4.00
N GLU A 191 -6.56 14.05 5.25
CA GLU A 191 -6.58 15.43 5.76
C GLU A 191 -5.53 16.30 5.05
N ALA A 192 -4.33 15.78 4.81
CA ALA A 192 -3.28 16.51 4.10
C ALA A 192 -3.62 16.78 2.62
N SER A 193 -4.45 15.93 2.01
CA SER A 193 -4.86 16.08 0.61
C SER A 193 -5.95 17.13 0.39
N LEU A 194 -6.68 17.54 1.42
CA LEU A 194 -7.86 18.41 1.27
C LEU A 194 -7.63 19.82 1.83
N SER A 195 -8.05 20.82 1.08
CA SER A 195 -8.12 22.22 1.52
C SER A 195 -9.56 22.71 1.45
N LEU A 196 -10.10 23.16 2.58
CA LEU A 196 -11.47 23.66 2.68
C LEU A 196 -11.48 25.18 2.71
N ARG A 197 -12.38 25.78 1.92
CA ARG A 197 -12.57 27.24 1.87
C ARG A 197 -14.05 27.59 1.94
N HIS A 198 -14.44 28.39 2.92
CA HIS A 198 -15.77 28.98 2.96
C HIS A 198 -15.94 30.02 1.84
N ILE A 199 -17.02 29.92 1.09
CA ILE A 199 -17.31 30.76 -0.08
C ILE A 199 -18.43 31.74 0.20
N TYR A 200 -19.52 31.27 0.79
CA TYR A 200 -20.74 32.07 0.91
C TYR A 200 -21.64 31.58 2.04
N THR A 201 -22.28 32.52 2.73
CA THR A 201 -23.31 32.25 3.74
C THR A 201 -24.65 32.83 3.31
N ASN A 202 -25.70 32.01 3.31
CA ASN A 202 -27.08 32.44 3.13
C ASN A 202 -27.87 32.24 4.43
N LYS A 203 -28.16 33.34 5.13
CA LYS A 203 -28.89 33.28 6.42
C LYS A 203 -30.38 32.96 6.22
N ASP A 204 -30.99 33.50 5.16
CA ASP A 204 -32.43 33.33 4.91
C ASP A 204 -32.79 31.87 4.61
N LYS A 205 -31.99 31.22 3.77
CA LYS A 205 -32.12 29.80 3.40
C LYS A 205 -31.30 28.87 4.30
N LYS A 206 -30.68 29.39 5.36
CA LYS A 206 -29.92 28.66 6.39
C LYS A 206 -28.88 27.67 5.85
N TYR A 207 -28.01 28.12 4.95
CA TYR A 207 -26.89 27.30 4.45
C TYR A 207 -25.58 28.08 4.29
N ARG A 208 -24.48 27.34 4.24
CA ARG A 208 -23.14 27.80 3.84
C ARG A 208 -22.63 27.00 2.65
N THR A 209 -21.86 27.64 1.80
CA THR A 209 -21.20 27.03 0.64
C THR A 209 -19.71 26.96 0.91
N PHE A 210 -19.11 25.79 0.68
CA PHE A 210 -17.69 25.52 0.83
C PHE A 210 -17.11 24.94 -0.45
N ASP A 211 -15.90 25.33 -0.80
CA ASP A 211 -15.08 24.64 -1.78
C ASP A 211 -14.19 23.63 -1.02
N VAL A 212 -14.20 22.38 -1.48
CA VAL A 212 -13.28 21.32 -1.06
C VAL A 212 -12.32 21.07 -2.22
N LEU A 213 -11.10 21.61 -2.13
CA LEU A 213 -10.04 21.38 -3.10
C LEU A 213 -9.25 20.13 -2.69
N ASN A 214 -9.16 19.16 -3.59
CA ASN A 214 -8.25 18.03 -3.45
C ASN A 214 -6.93 18.37 -4.16
N LEU A 215 -5.85 18.41 -3.39
CA LEU A 215 -4.49 18.74 -3.82
C LEU A 215 -3.69 17.52 -4.28
N SER A 216 -4.28 16.33 -4.19
CA SER A 216 -3.62 15.06 -4.51
C SER A 216 -4.10 14.47 -5.84
N ASP A 217 -3.33 13.49 -6.33
CA ASP A 217 -3.69 12.63 -7.46
C ASP A 217 -4.70 11.52 -7.07
N ILE A 218 -5.07 11.42 -5.79
CA ILE A 218 -5.98 10.38 -5.28
C ILE A 218 -7.39 10.95 -5.22
N SER A 219 -8.33 10.33 -5.93
CA SER A 219 -9.75 10.69 -5.80
C SER A 219 -10.35 10.03 -4.57
N TYR A 220 -11.07 10.78 -3.74
CA TYR A 220 -11.74 10.21 -2.55
C TYR A 220 -13.22 10.02 -2.81
N VAL A 221 -13.72 8.81 -2.58
CA VAL A 221 -15.15 8.47 -2.65
C VAL A 221 -15.69 8.49 -1.24
N VAL A 222 -16.63 9.37 -0.98
CA VAL A 222 -17.08 9.70 0.37
C VAL A 222 -18.58 9.48 0.48
N GLU A 223 -19.01 8.80 1.53
CA GLU A 223 -20.40 8.74 1.97
C GLU A 223 -20.60 9.76 3.10
N MET A 224 -21.61 10.61 2.94
CA MET A 224 -22.00 11.68 3.86
C MET A 224 -22.95 11.14 4.94
N GLU A 225 -23.18 11.89 6.03
CA GLU A 225 -24.08 11.47 7.11
C GLU A 225 -25.52 11.19 6.66
N ASP A 226 -25.99 11.83 5.58
CA ASP A 226 -27.32 11.62 5.02
C ASP A 226 -27.40 10.41 4.06
N GLY A 227 -26.31 9.64 3.93
CA GLY A 227 -26.18 8.49 3.05
C GLY A 227 -25.89 8.84 1.59
N SER A 228 -25.76 10.12 1.24
CA SER A 228 -25.38 10.53 -0.11
C SER A 228 -23.90 10.25 -0.39
N SER A 229 -23.58 9.92 -1.64
CA SER A 229 -22.21 9.69 -2.09
C SER A 229 -21.68 10.91 -2.86
N VAL A 230 -20.47 11.35 -2.50
CA VAL A 230 -19.76 12.47 -3.10
C VAL A 230 -18.34 12.06 -3.41
N THR A 231 -17.84 12.43 -4.57
CA THR A 231 -16.42 12.31 -4.91
C THR A 231 -15.72 13.64 -4.69
N PHE A 232 -14.57 13.61 -4.02
CA PHE A 232 -13.56 14.67 -4.06
C PHE A 232 -12.52 14.30 -5.12
N PRO A 233 -12.71 14.75 -6.38
CA PRO A 233 -11.88 14.34 -7.51
C PRO A 233 -10.44 14.83 -7.33
N ALA A 234 -9.48 14.03 -7.77
CA ALA A 234 -8.07 14.39 -7.81
C ALA A 234 -7.85 15.74 -8.52
N ASN A 235 -6.93 16.57 -7.98
CA ASN A 235 -6.55 17.88 -8.53
C ASN A 235 -7.72 18.82 -8.87
N ALA A 236 -8.85 18.69 -8.18
CA ALA A 236 -10.05 19.43 -8.52
C ALA A 236 -10.83 19.87 -7.28
N THR A 237 -11.68 20.86 -7.48
CA THR A 237 -12.55 21.41 -6.44
C THR A 237 -13.95 20.84 -6.56
N ARG A 238 -14.48 20.36 -5.43
CA ARG A 238 -15.90 20.04 -5.26
C ARG A 238 -16.54 21.06 -4.35
N GLN A 239 -17.63 21.69 -4.82
CA GLN A 239 -18.40 22.59 -3.98
C GLN A 239 -19.46 21.81 -3.19
N LEU A 240 -19.58 22.12 -1.91
CA LEU A 240 -20.57 21.58 -1.00
C LEU A 240 -21.46 22.69 -0.46
N ARG A 241 -22.76 22.42 -0.34
CA ARG A 241 -23.71 23.27 0.39
C ARG A 241 -24.14 22.54 1.65
N LEU A 242 -23.83 23.12 2.80
CA LEU A 242 -24.08 22.52 4.11
C LEU A 242 -25.02 23.41 4.95
N PRO A 243 -25.81 22.85 5.87
CA PRO A 243 -26.60 23.62 6.83
C PRO A 243 -25.79 24.70 7.57
N LEU A 244 -26.42 25.84 7.85
CA LEU A 244 -25.77 27.00 8.47
C LEU A 244 -25.02 26.65 9.77
N GLU A 245 -25.66 25.86 10.62
CA GLU A 245 -25.16 25.49 11.96
C GLU A 245 -24.14 24.34 11.95
N GLN A 246 -23.91 23.69 10.81
CA GLN A 246 -22.99 22.55 10.75
C GLN A 246 -21.55 23.03 10.91
N THR A 247 -20.83 22.56 11.94
CA THR A 247 -19.42 22.95 12.19
C THR A 247 -18.41 21.87 11.79
N LYS A 248 -18.88 20.64 11.60
CA LYS A 248 -18.07 19.50 11.20
C LYS A 248 -18.79 18.71 10.13
N LEU A 249 -18.00 18.15 9.22
CA LEU A 249 -18.47 17.25 8.19
C LEU A 249 -17.98 15.84 8.54
N LYS A 250 -18.86 14.97 9.02
CA LYS A 250 -18.52 13.56 9.26
C LYS A 250 -18.65 12.77 7.97
N LEU A 251 -17.67 11.92 7.73
CA LEU A 251 -17.42 11.28 6.45
C LEU A 251 -17.03 9.83 6.63
N LYS A 252 -17.55 8.97 5.77
CA LYS A 252 -17.03 7.63 5.56
C LYS A 252 -16.33 7.59 4.20
N VAL A 253 -15.01 7.47 4.19
CA VAL A 253 -14.19 7.48 2.97
C VAL A 253 -14.05 6.06 2.44
N ILE A 254 -14.93 5.69 1.51
CA ILE A 254 -15.17 4.32 1.04
C ILE A 254 -13.90 3.66 0.51
N ASN A 255 -13.04 4.42 -0.16
CA ASN A 255 -11.84 3.91 -0.79
C ASN A 255 -10.57 4.01 0.08
N LEU A 256 -10.70 4.31 1.37
CA LEU A 256 -9.61 4.23 2.36
C LEU A 256 -9.90 3.09 3.32
N VAL A 257 -9.27 1.94 3.13
CA VAL A 257 -9.65 0.66 3.75
C VAL A 257 -8.64 0.26 4.83
N HIS A 258 -9.10 -0.05 6.04
CA HIS A 258 -8.22 -0.36 7.18
C HIS A 258 -8.53 -1.69 7.89
N ALA A 259 -9.52 -2.44 7.40
CA ALA A 259 -9.84 -3.82 7.78
C ALA A 259 -10.53 -4.50 6.60
N SER A 260 -10.73 -5.82 6.66
CA SER A 260 -11.37 -6.56 5.56
C SER A 260 -12.80 -6.08 5.24
N ASP A 261 -13.50 -5.53 6.22
CA ASP A 261 -14.89 -5.07 6.15
C ASP A 261 -15.08 -3.59 6.54
N ALA A 262 -13.99 -2.83 6.76
CA ALA A 262 -14.05 -1.46 7.25
C ALA A 262 -13.21 -0.47 6.44
N CYS A 263 -13.76 0.73 6.30
CA CYS A 263 -13.11 1.90 5.71
C CYS A 263 -13.12 3.09 6.67
N LEU A 264 -12.29 4.09 6.36
CA LEU A 264 -12.03 5.22 7.25
C LEU A 264 -13.31 6.01 7.52
N ASN A 265 -13.65 6.13 8.81
CA ASN A 265 -14.59 7.13 9.29
C ASN A 265 -13.80 8.31 9.85
N THR A 266 -14.06 9.52 9.38
CA THR A 266 -13.35 10.72 9.82
C THR A 266 -14.27 11.94 9.83
N GLU A 267 -13.77 13.07 10.29
CA GLU A 267 -14.47 14.34 10.27
C GLU A 267 -13.55 15.47 9.79
N LEU A 268 -14.09 16.39 9.00
CA LEU A 268 -13.42 17.63 8.61
C LEU A 268 -14.03 18.78 9.41
N VAL A 269 -13.19 19.59 10.05
CA VAL A 269 -13.63 20.82 10.72
C VAL A 269 -13.85 21.88 9.67
N LEU A 270 -15.03 22.49 9.67
CA LEU A 270 -15.38 23.54 8.72
C LEU A 270 -14.82 24.89 9.20
N PRO A 271 -14.20 25.68 8.32
CA PRO A 271 -13.71 27.01 8.65
C PRO A 271 -14.84 28.03 8.87
#